data_AF-A0A2N1VCT6-F1
#
_entry.id   AF-A0A2N1VCT6-F1
#
_cell.length_a   1.000
_cell.length_b   1.000
_cell.length_c   1.000
_cell.angle_alpha   90.00
_cell.angle_beta   90.00
_cell.angle_gamma   90.00
#
_symmetry.space_group_name_H-M   'P 1'
#
loop_
_entity.id
_entity.type
_entity.pdbx_description
1 polymer ?
#
loop_
_entity_poly.entity_id
_entity_poly.type
_entity_poly.pdbx_seq_one_letter_code
_entity_poly.pdbx_strand_id
1 'polypeptide(L)'
;MSLRKELVEICHKVYARGFVSAYDGNLSARIDDRRILITPSGKCKGEIEENDLLEIDYNGNLIDGNGKVSTEVKIHLVSYGKREDVQAVVHCHPVYATAFAAIGEGLMRPVFPEVVLSLGKVPLCRYGTPSTDQLSDSILPFVDYCWALLLENHGAVTFGKCIKGAFFRMEKLEWAAHTISVARTIGREKVISNQKLKELYSISEKVYGIKIDKRNRFDY
;
A
#
# COMPACT_ATOMS: atom_id res chain seq x y z
N MET A 1 6.53 -19.88 8.83
CA MET A 1 5.73 -20.21 7.64
C MET A 1 6.56 -19.85 6.41
N SER A 2 6.38 -20.46 5.24
CA SER A 2 7.14 -20.04 4.04
C SER A 2 6.62 -18.68 3.55
N LEU A 3 7.49 -17.89 2.91
CA LEU A 3 7.10 -16.60 2.32
C LEU A 3 6.01 -16.78 1.24
N ARG A 4 6.09 -17.85 0.45
CA ARG A 4 5.07 -18.22 -0.55
C ARG A 4 3.70 -18.41 0.10
N LYS A 5 3.62 -19.22 1.16
CA LYS A 5 2.38 -19.45 1.90
C LYS A 5 1.82 -18.18 2.54
N GLU A 6 2.68 -17.33 3.10
CA GLU A 6 2.25 -16.02 3.63
C GLU A 6 1.68 -15.12 2.54
N LEU A 7 2.31 -15.05 1.37
CA LEU A 7 1.86 -14.22 0.26
C LEU A 7 0.51 -14.74 -0.29
N VAL A 8 0.36 -16.06 -0.48
CA VAL A 8 -0.91 -16.71 -0.86
C VAL A 8 -2.03 -16.37 0.14
N GLU A 9 -1.78 -16.50 1.43
CA GLU A 9 -2.78 -16.19 2.46
C GLU A 9 -3.23 -14.73 2.38
N ILE A 10 -2.30 -13.80 2.12
CA ILE A 10 -2.65 -12.39 1.94
C ILE A 10 -3.42 -12.16 0.62
N CYS A 11 -3.10 -12.85 -0.48
CA CYS A 11 -3.89 -12.80 -1.72
C CYS A 11 -5.35 -13.19 -1.47
N HIS A 12 -5.58 -14.29 -0.74
CA HIS A 12 -6.93 -14.73 -0.40
C HIS A 12 -7.66 -13.72 0.48
N LYS A 13 -6.95 -13.09 1.44
CA LYS A 13 -7.54 -12.06 2.32
C LYS A 13 -7.92 -10.78 1.57
N VAL A 14 -7.08 -10.27 0.68
CA VAL A 14 -7.42 -9.06 -0.09
C VAL A 14 -8.63 -9.30 -0.99
N TYR A 15 -8.73 -10.51 -1.56
CA TYR A 15 -9.90 -10.90 -2.36
C TYR A 15 -11.16 -11.04 -1.49
N ALA A 16 -11.09 -11.78 -0.38
CA ALA A 16 -12.21 -11.99 0.54
C ALA A 16 -12.74 -10.69 1.18
N ARG A 17 -11.90 -9.65 1.29
CA ARG A 17 -12.30 -8.31 1.76
C ARG A 17 -12.79 -7.38 0.66
N GLY A 18 -12.80 -7.81 -0.60
CA GLY A 18 -13.23 -6.99 -1.73
C GLY A 18 -12.26 -5.85 -2.06
N PHE A 19 -10.97 -5.99 -1.71
CA PHE A 19 -9.96 -4.96 -2.04
C PHE A 19 -9.49 -5.06 -3.49
N VAL A 20 -9.79 -6.16 -4.16
CA VAL A 20 -9.50 -6.39 -5.58
C VAL A 20 -10.74 -7.00 -6.22
N SER A 21 -10.93 -6.75 -7.52
CA SER A 21 -12.00 -7.34 -8.33
C SER A 21 -11.39 -8.19 -9.43
N ALA A 22 -12.02 -9.32 -9.79
CA ALA A 22 -11.58 -10.20 -10.86
C ALA A 22 -10.06 -10.52 -10.80
N TYR A 23 -9.27 -9.98 -11.73
CA TYR A 23 -7.83 -10.22 -11.89
C TYR A 23 -6.96 -9.09 -11.37
N ASP A 24 -7.56 -8.07 -10.77
CA ASP A 24 -6.91 -6.82 -10.41
C ASP A 24 -5.91 -6.98 -9.26
N GLY A 25 -5.13 -5.93 -9.03
CA GLY A 25 -4.13 -5.85 -7.98
C GLY A 25 -2.92 -6.76 -8.20
N ASN A 26 -1.88 -6.52 -7.42
CA ASN A 26 -0.66 -7.34 -7.42
C ASN A 26 0.08 -7.17 -6.10
N LEU A 27 0.64 -8.28 -5.62
CA LEU A 27 1.31 -8.36 -4.33
C LEU A 27 2.71 -8.91 -4.54
N SER A 28 3.70 -8.32 -3.86
CA SER A 28 5.07 -8.82 -3.89
C SER A 28 5.73 -8.76 -2.52
N ALA A 29 6.78 -9.57 -2.35
CA ALA A 29 7.66 -9.54 -1.20
C ALA A 29 9.10 -9.84 -1.61
N ARG A 30 10.08 -9.22 -0.96
CA ARG A 30 11.49 -9.56 -1.17
C ARG A 30 11.78 -10.96 -0.68
N ILE A 31 12.54 -11.71 -1.48
CA ILE A 31 13.13 -12.98 -1.05
C ILE A 31 14.52 -12.68 -0.48
N ASP A 32 15.32 -11.94 -1.24
CA ASP A 32 16.69 -11.56 -0.93
C ASP A 32 17.10 -10.30 -1.73
N ASP A 33 18.40 -9.97 -1.70
CA ASP A 33 18.97 -8.80 -2.38
C ASP A 33 18.97 -8.90 -3.91
N ARG A 34 18.54 -10.04 -4.48
CA ARG A 34 18.51 -10.29 -5.92
C ARG A 34 17.12 -10.67 -6.44
N ARG A 35 16.24 -11.17 -5.58
CA ARG A 35 14.97 -11.77 -5.98
C ARG A 35 13.77 -11.23 -5.22
N ILE A 36 12.67 -11.09 -5.94
CA ILE A 36 11.36 -10.69 -5.44
C ILE A 36 10.35 -11.77 -5.83
N LEU A 37 9.50 -12.15 -4.88
CA LEU A 37 8.35 -13.00 -5.11
C LEU A 37 7.14 -12.14 -5.46
N ILE A 38 6.40 -12.44 -6.52
CA ILE A 38 5.26 -11.63 -6.98
C ILE A 38 4.11 -12.49 -7.52
N THR A 39 2.88 -12.01 -7.38
CA THR A 39 1.70 -12.60 -8.03
C THR A 39 1.77 -12.48 -9.56
N PRO A 40 1.34 -13.50 -10.32
CA PRO A 40 1.26 -13.42 -11.77
C PRO A 40 0.15 -12.46 -12.23
N SER A 41 0.29 -11.96 -13.45
CA SER A 41 -0.75 -11.21 -14.16
C SER A 41 -1.92 -12.12 -14.54
N GLY A 42 -3.14 -11.56 -14.54
CA GLY A 42 -4.32 -12.25 -15.08
C GLY A 42 -4.89 -13.39 -14.23
N LYS A 43 -4.43 -13.56 -12.98
CA LYS A 43 -4.98 -14.57 -12.06
C LYS A 43 -5.72 -13.92 -10.89
N CYS A 44 -6.86 -14.52 -10.54
CA CYS A 44 -7.74 -14.09 -9.45
C CYS A 44 -7.02 -14.29 -8.12
N LYS A 45 -7.03 -13.27 -7.25
CA LYS A 45 -6.25 -13.29 -6.00
C LYS A 45 -6.84 -14.27 -4.99
N GLY A 46 -8.12 -14.61 -5.11
CA GLY A 46 -8.77 -15.67 -4.33
C GLY A 46 -8.39 -17.09 -4.75
N GLU A 47 -7.71 -17.27 -5.89
CA GLU A 47 -7.40 -18.58 -6.50
C GLU A 47 -5.89 -18.80 -6.68
N ILE A 48 -5.06 -17.91 -6.14
CA ILE A 48 -3.61 -18.04 -6.19
C ILE A 48 -3.17 -19.22 -5.29
N GLU A 49 -2.32 -20.07 -5.81
CA GLU A 49 -1.60 -21.15 -5.11
C GLU A 49 -0.10 -20.84 -5.04
N GLU A 50 0.65 -21.55 -4.18
CA GLU A 50 2.08 -21.29 -3.99
C GLU A 50 2.92 -21.47 -5.28
N ASN A 51 2.48 -22.37 -6.16
CA ASN A 51 3.13 -22.68 -7.44
C ASN A 51 2.83 -21.65 -8.54
N ASP A 52 1.84 -20.78 -8.35
CA ASP A 52 1.55 -19.70 -9.29
C ASP A 52 2.47 -18.49 -9.12
N LEU A 53 3.11 -18.37 -7.95
CA LEU A 53 3.95 -17.22 -7.63
C LEU A 53 5.24 -17.26 -8.45
N LEU A 54 5.59 -16.08 -8.96
CA LEU A 54 6.75 -15.86 -9.79
C LEU A 54 7.90 -15.29 -8.96
N GLU A 55 9.13 -15.71 -9.25
CA GLU A 55 10.34 -15.03 -8.79
C GLU A 55 10.87 -14.16 -9.92
N ILE A 56 11.16 -12.91 -9.62
CA ILE A 56 11.71 -11.93 -10.56
C ILE A 56 13.00 -11.32 -10.02
N ASP A 57 13.86 -10.83 -10.90
CA ASP A 57 14.99 -9.97 -10.51
C ASP A 57 14.54 -8.51 -10.30
N TYR A 58 15.46 -7.66 -9.84
CA TYR A 58 15.22 -6.22 -9.65
C TYR A 58 15.12 -5.41 -10.96
N ASN A 59 15.36 -6.04 -12.12
CA ASN A 59 15.09 -5.47 -13.43
C ASN A 59 13.68 -5.87 -13.94
N GLY A 60 12.95 -6.70 -13.20
CA GLY A 60 11.64 -7.21 -13.58
C GLY A 60 11.67 -8.43 -14.49
N ASN A 61 12.84 -9.05 -14.70
CA ASN A 61 12.97 -10.28 -15.48
C ASN A 61 12.50 -11.49 -14.67
N LEU A 62 11.76 -12.39 -15.32
CA LEU A 62 11.34 -13.65 -14.72
C LEU A 62 12.57 -14.56 -14.48
N ILE A 63 12.74 -15.03 -13.25
CA ILE A 63 13.76 -16.00 -12.84
C ILE A 63 13.16 -17.39 -12.74
N ASP A 64 12.01 -17.52 -12.07
CA ASP A 64 11.34 -18.80 -11.80
C ASP A 64 9.82 -18.66 -11.74
N GLY A 65 9.10 -19.74 -12.06
CA GLY A 65 7.64 -19.82 -12.10
C GLY A 65 7.04 -19.80 -13.51
N ASN A 66 5.77 -20.18 -13.61
CA ASN A 66 5.04 -20.28 -14.87
C ASN A 66 3.96 -19.19 -14.94
N GLY A 67 4.16 -18.17 -15.77
CA GLY A 67 3.17 -17.11 -15.95
C GLY A 67 3.76 -15.83 -16.54
N LYS A 68 2.96 -14.77 -16.56
CA LYS A 68 3.36 -13.44 -17.02
C LYS A 68 3.51 -12.50 -15.83
N VAL A 69 4.66 -11.82 -15.72
CA VAL A 69 4.87 -10.76 -14.74
C VAL A 69 3.90 -9.61 -15.01
N SER A 70 3.31 -9.05 -13.94
CA SER A 70 2.42 -7.89 -14.05
C SER A 70 3.13 -6.72 -14.75
N THR A 71 2.44 -6.01 -15.62
CA THR A 71 2.96 -4.78 -16.25
C THR A 71 3.17 -3.65 -15.23
N GLU A 72 2.55 -3.74 -14.06
CA GLU A 72 2.70 -2.78 -12.95
C GLU A 72 3.82 -3.15 -11.97
N VAL A 73 4.63 -4.16 -12.29
CA VAL A 73 5.80 -4.54 -11.49
C VAL A 73 6.72 -3.35 -11.20
N LYS A 74 6.76 -2.35 -12.08
CA LYS A 74 7.56 -1.12 -11.92
C LYS A 74 7.25 -0.36 -10.63
N ILE A 75 6.00 -0.34 -10.15
CA ILE A 75 5.63 0.28 -8.87
C ILE A 75 6.33 -0.43 -7.71
N HIS A 76 6.40 -1.77 -7.77
CA HIS A 76 7.06 -2.60 -6.76
C HIS A 76 8.57 -2.37 -6.80
N LEU A 77 9.18 -2.42 -7.99
CA LEU A 77 10.61 -2.26 -8.20
C LEU A 77 11.11 -0.88 -7.73
N VAL A 78 10.41 0.21 -8.09
CA VAL A 78 10.76 1.56 -7.63
C VAL A 78 10.66 1.67 -6.12
N SER A 79 9.63 1.06 -5.51
CA SER A 79 9.47 1.05 -4.05
C SER A 79 10.62 0.35 -3.37
N TYR A 80 11.01 -0.81 -3.89
CA TYR A 80 12.14 -1.55 -3.36
C TYR A 80 13.49 -0.84 -3.58
N GLY A 81 13.69 -0.18 -4.72
CA GLY A 81 14.91 0.58 -5.00
C GLY A 81 15.08 1.83 -4.13
N LYS A 82 13.97 2.43 -3.67
CA LYS A 82 13.99 3.65 -2.84
C LYS A 82 14.06 3.39 -1.34
N ARG A 83 13.66 2.19 -0.90
CA ARG A 83 13.42 1.88 0.52
C ARG A 83 13.89 0.48 0.89
N GLU A 84 15.03 0.37 1.57
CA GLU A 84 15.53 -0.92 2.09
C GLU A 84 14.62 -1.52 3.16
N ASP A 85 13.93 -0.69 3.94
CA ASP A 85 12.99 -1.14 4.99
C ASP A 85 11.65 -1.66 4.42
N VAL A 86 11.38 -1.44 3.13
CA VAL A 86 10.23 -2.04 2.45
C VAL A 86 10.60 -3.43 1.97
N GLN A 87 9.95 -4.43 2.56
CA GLN A 87 10.13 -5.86 2.28
C GLN A 87 8.91 -6.48 1.60
N ALA A 88 7.80 -5.74 1.50
CA ALA A 88 6.62 -6.14 0.76
C ALA A 88 5.82 -4.94 0.25
N VAL A 89 5.12 -5.14 -0.86
CA VAL A 89 4.28 -4.14 -1.51
C VAL A 89 2.93 -4.79 -1.87
N VAL A 90 1.84 -4.10 -1.53
CA VAL A 90 0.47 -4.53 -1.82
C VAL A 90 -0.21 -3.43 -2.62
N HIS A 91 -0.54 -3.72 -3.88
CA HIS A 91 -1.35 -2.86 -4.73
C HIS A 91 -2.75 -3.47 -4.90
N CYS A 92 -3.76 -2.69 -4.57
CA CYS A 92 -5.17 -3.08 -4.61
C CYS A 92 -6.04 -1.89 -5.03
N HIS A 93 -7.34 -2.14 -5.21
CA HIS A 93 -8.36 -1.18 -5.60
C HIS A 93 -9.54 -1.18 -4.61
N PRO A 94 -9.29 -0.97 -3.30
CA PRO A 94 -10.35 -1.05 -2.30
C PRO A 94 -11.33 0.12 -2.47
N VAL A 95 -12.62 -0.14 -2.28
CA VAL A 95 -13.72 0.70 -2.78
C VAL A 95 -13.64 2.14 -2.29
N TYR A 96 -13.51 2.36 -0.98
CA TYR A 96 -13.55 3.70 -0.43
C TYR A 96 -12.25 4.46 -0.67
N ALA A 97 -11.09 3.82 -0.51
CA ALA A 97 -9.82 4.47 -0.80
C ALA A 97 -9.73 4.86 -2.29
N THR A 98 -10.23 4.00 -3.17
CA THR A 98 -10.30 4.27 -4.62
C THR A 98 -11.30 5.37 -4.93
N ALA A 99 -12.42 5.47 -4.20
CA ALA A 99 -13.36 6.59 -4.34
C ALA A 99 -12.70 7.94 -4.01
N PHE A 100 -11.91 8.00 -2.93
CA PHE A 100 -11.10 9.19 -2.61
C PHE A 100 -10.12 9.53 -3.74
N ALA A 101 -9.43 8.53 -4.27
CA ALA A 101 -8.51 8.72 -5.39
C ALA A 101 -9.21 9.22 -6.67
N ALA A 102 -10.44 8.76 -6.93
CA ALA A 102 -11.24 9.15 -8.09
C ALA A 102 -11.78 10.59 -8.01
N ILE A 103 -11.97 11.13 -6.79
CA ILE A 103 -12.37 12.54 -6.60
C ILE A 103 -11.19 13.49 -6.44
N GLY A 104 -9.96 13.01 -6.58
CA GLY A 104 -8.76 13.84 -6.48
C GLY A 104 -8.34 14.16 -5.05
N GLU A 105 -8.71 13.35 -4.05
CA GLU A 105 -8.36 13.57 -2.64
C GLU A 105 -7.47 12.48 -2.05
N GLY A 106 -6.39 12.88 -1.37
CA GLY A 106 -5.62 12.04 -0.45
C GLY A 106 -6.18 12.08 0.98
N LEU A 107 -5.82 11.11 1.83
CA LEU A 107 -6.13 11.19 3.27
C LEU A 107 -5.08 12.05 3.98
N MET A 108 -5.23 13.36 3.83
CA MET A 108 -4.28 14.39 4.27
C MET A 108 -4.73 15.12 5.55
N ARG A 109 -5.71 14.57 6.28
CA ARG A 109 -6.21 15.12 7.54
C ARG A 109 -6.02 14.13 8.71
N PRO A 110 -5.56 14.58 9.89
CA PRO A 110 -5.33 13.69 11.03
C PRO A 110 -6.64 13.45 11.80
N VAL A 111 -7.45 12.51 11.33
CA VAL A 111 -8.76 12.21 11.92
C VAL A 111 -8.64 11.17 13.05
N PHE A 112 -7.91 10.08 12.79
CA PHE A 112 -7.82 8.94 13.70
C PHE A 112 -6.38 8.75 14.20
N PRO A 113 -6.12 8.66 15.52
CA PRO A 113 -4.78 8.48 16.07
C PRO A 113 -4.04 7.26 15.51
N GLU A 114 -4.73 6.14 15.36
CA GLU A 114 -4.18 4.90 14.84
C GLU A 114 -3.77 5.02 13.37
N VAL A 115 -4.47 5.82 12.55
CA VAL A 115 -4.09 6.09 11.15
C VAL A 115 -2.87 7.00 11.12
N VAL A 116 -2.88 8.05 11.93
CA VAL A 116 -1.74 8.96 12.08
C VAL A 116 -0.46 8.20 12.45
N LEU A 117 -0.55 7.21 13.35
CA LEU A 117 0.61 6.46 13.79
C LEU A 117 1.05 5.33 12.85
N SER A 118 0.11 4.69 12.15
CA SER A 118 0.42 3.50 11.32
C SER A 118 0.67 3.80 9.84
N LEU A 119 0.00 4.83 9.30
CA LEU A 119 0.10 5.25 7.89
C LEU A 119 0.76 6.62 7.76
N GLY A 120 0.44 7.56 8.65
CA GLY A 120 0.77 8.97 8.49
C GLY A 120 -0.13 9.63 7.44
N LYS A 121 0.43 10.55 6.66
CA LYS A 121 -0.25 11.13 5.48
C LYS A 121 -0.36 10.08 4.37
N VAL A 122 -1.50 10.07 3.69
CA VAL A 122 -1.71 9.27 2.47
C VAL A 122 -1.93 10.22 1.31
N PRO A 123 -0.85 10.63 0.60
CA PRO A 123 -0.96 11.54 -0.52
C PRO A 123 -1.63 10.87 -1.73
N LEU A 124 -2.18 11.71 -2.59
CA LEU A 124 -2.63 11.32 -3.92
C LEU A 124 -1.49 11.50 -4.92
N CYS A 125 -1.09 10.41 -5.57
CA CYS A 125 -0.19 10.43 -6.70
C CYS A 125 -0.98 10.85 -7.94
N ARG A 126 -0.38 11.72 -8.76
CA ARG A 126 -0.97 12.15 -10.03
C ARG A 126 -1.26 10.96 -10.93
N TYR A 127 -2.27 11.10 -11.79
CA TYR A 127 -2.57 10.10 -12.79
C TYR A 127 -1.33 9.76 -13.64
N GLY A 128 -1.04 8.47 -13.74
CA GLY A 128 -0.08 7.92 -14.67
C GLY A 128 -0.71 6.70 -15.33
N THR A 129 -0.59 6.59 -16.66
CA THR A 129 -1.24 5.50 -17.39
C THR A 129 -0.69 4.14 -16.91
N PRO A 130 -1.56 3.19 -16.50
CA PRO A 130 -1.14 1.85 -16.11
C PRO A 130 -0.28 1.18 -17.18
N SER A 131 0.67 0.34 -16.75
CA SER A 131 1.65 -0.31 -17.62
C SER A 131 2.70 0.62 -18.28
N THR A 132 2.76 1.90 -17.89
CA THR A 132 3.78 2.85 -18.37
C THR A 132 4.66 3.34 -17.22
N ASP A 133 5.80 3.96 -17.54
CA ASP A 133 6.68 4.58 -16.53
C ASP A 133 6.00 5.72 -15.77
N GLN A 134 4.98 6.36 -16.37
CA GLN A 134 4.24 7.46 -15.73
C GLN A 134 3.62 7.04 -14.40
N LEU A 135 3.14 5.79 -14.29
CA LEU A 135 2.53 5.28 -13.05
C LEU A 135 3.59 5.05 -11.96
N SER A 136 4.76 4.53 -12.31
CA SER A 136 5.86 4.40 -11.34
C SER A 136 6.50 5.74 -10.99
N ASP A 137 6.54 6.68 -11.94
CA ASP A 137 7.07 8.02 -11.73
C ASP A 137 6.18 8.84 -10.79
N SER A 138 4.86 8.63 -10.84
CA SER A 138 3.90 9.37 -10.01
C SER A 138 4.05 9.11 -8.51
N ILE A 139 4.63 7.96 -8.12
CA ILE A 139 4.85 7.62 -6.70
C ILE A 139 6.21 8.13 -6.17
N LEU A 140 7.15 8.47 -7.05
CA LEU A 140 8.51 8.88 -6.68
C LEU A 140 8.58 10.03 -5.65
N PRO A 141 7.69 11.04 -5.67
CA PRO A 141 7.74 12.13 -4.69
C PRO A 141 7.42 11.70 -3.24
N PHE A 142 6.86 10.51 -3.04
CA PHE A 142 6.27 10.09 -1.76
C PHE A 142 6.82 8.75 -1.23
N VAL A 143 7.29 7.88 -2.13
CA VAL A 143 7.64 6.48 -1.84
C VAL A 143 8.73 6.32 -0.77
N ASP A 144 9.62 7.29 -0.63
CA ASP A 144 10.76 7.27 0.29
C ASP A 144 10.39 7.59 1.74
N TYR A 145 9.16 8.05 2.04
CA TYR A 145 8.70 8.31 3.41
C TYR A 145 7.27 7.90 3.75
N CYS A 146 6.39 7.72 2.76
CA CYS A 146 5.01 7.27 2.99
C CYS A 146 4.93 5.75 3.12
N TRP A 147 3.91 5.28 3.84
CA TRP A 147 3.59 3.85 3.96
C TRP A 147 2.39 3.40 3.12
N ALA A 148 1.60 4.36 2.64
CA ALA A 148 0.45 4.16 1.80
C ALA A 148 0.32 5.35 0.85
N LEU A 149 -0.11 5.10 -0.38
CA LEU A 149 -0.34 6.08 -1.42
C LEU A 149 -1.67 5.78 -2.10
N LEU A 150 -2.42 6.83 -2.44
CA LEU A 150 -3.52 6.73 -3.40
C LEU A 150 -3.01 7.05 -4.80
N LEU A 151 -3.59 6.42 -5.81
CA LEU A 151 -3.26 6.58 -7.23
C LEU A 151 -4.52 7.12 -7.92
N GLU A 152 -4.45 8.36 -8.41
CA GLU A 152 -5.58 9.06 -9.03
C GLU A 152 -6.27 8.23 -10.12
N ASN A 153 -7.60 8.11 -10.05
CA ASN A 153 -8.43 7.29 -10.93
C ASN A 153 -8.00 5.83 -11.07
N HIS A 154 -7.30 5.29 -10.07
CA HIS A 154 -6.77 3.94 -10.15
C HIS A 154 -7.04 3.15 -8.86
N GLY A 155 -6.26 3.34 -7.80
CA GLY A 155 -6.36 2.53 -6.58
C GLY A 155 -5.40 2.97 -5.49
N ALA A 156 -4.84 2.01 -4.76
CA ALA A 156 -3.92 2.27 -3.66
C ALA A 156 -2.70 1.33 -3.70
N VAL A 157 -1.59 1.80 -3.14
CA VAL A 157 -0.41 0.97 -2.87
C VAL A 157 0.02 1.16 -1.42
N THR A 158 0.32 0.06 -0.73
CA THR A 158 0.86 0.07 0.62
C THR A 158 2.15 -0.71 0.72
N PHE A 159 3.01 -0.26 1.64
CA PHE A 159 4.34 -0.82 1.86
C PHE A 159 4.43 -1.48 3.22
N GLY A 160 5.26 -2.51 3.35
CA GLY A 160 5.40 -3.32 4.56
C GLY A 160 6.83 -3.71 4.85
N LYS A 161 7.17 -3.88 6.14
CA LYS A 161 8.38 -4.60 6.57
C LYS A 161 8.22 -6.13 6.43
N CYS A 162 7.02 -6.58 6.08
CA CYS A 162 6.64 -7.93 5.69
C CYS A 162 5.29 -7.86 4.97
N ILE A 163 4.88 -8.93 4.29
CA ILE A 163 3.63 -8.96 3.50
C ILE A 163 2.39 -8.70 4.36
N LYS A 164 2.36 -9.27 5.57
CA LYS A 164 1.29 -9.02 6.55
C LYS A 164 1.21 -7.55 6.96
N GLY A 165 2.36 -6.89 7.13
CA GLY A 165 2.42 -5.47 7.47
C GLY A 165 1.92 -4.57 6.34
N ALA A 166 2.26 -4.88 5.08
CA ALA A 166 1.73 -4.17 3.92
C ALA A 166 0.20 -4.32 3.82
N PHE A 167 -0.30 -5.54 4.01
CA PHE A 167 -1.73 -5.83 4.03
C PHE A 167 -2.49 -5.10 5.14
N PHE A 168 -2.00 -5.11 6.38
CA PHE A 168 -2.65 -4.39 7.48
C PHE A 168 -2.74 -2.89 7.24
N ARG A 169 -1.78 -2.33 6.52
CA ARG A 169 -1.85 -0.93 6.10
C ARG A 169 -2.91 -0.71 5.02
N MET A 170 -3.07 -1.64 4.08
CA MET A 170 -4.17 -1.58 3.09
C MET A 170 -5.53 -1.67 3.78
N GLU A 171 -5.68 -2.58 4.74
CA GLU A 171 -6.90 -2.71 5.55
C GLU A 171 -7.20 -1.43 6.34
N LYS A 172 -6.17 -0.84 6.98
CA LYS A 172 -6.31 0.41 7.73
C LYS A 172 -6.66 1.59 6.83
N LEU A 173 -6.06 1.66 5.64
CA LEU A 173 -6.35 2.68 4.64
C LEU A 173 -7.82 2.63 4.21
N GLU A 174 -8.29 1.44 3.83
CA GLU A 174 -9.68 1.26 3.40
C GLU A 174 -10.67 1.56 4.53
N TRP A 175 -10.38 1.09 5.74
CA TRP A 175 -11.21 1.39 6.91
C TRP A 175 -11.29 2.90 7.20
N ALA A 176 -10.18 3.61 7.08
CA ALA A 176 -10.12 5.05 7.29
C ALA A 176 -10.92 5.80 6.21
N ALA A 177 -10.72 5.44 4.94
CA ALA A 177 -11.46 6.00 3.82
C ALA A 177 -12.97 5.76 3.96
N HIS A 178 -13.38 4.52 4.27
CA HIS A 178 -14.77 4.18 4.53
C HIS A 178 -15.38 5.04 5.64
N THR A 179 -14.69 5.11 6.79
CA THR A 179 -15.21 5.83 7.95
C THR A 179 -15.30 7.34 7.68
N ILE A 180 -14.32 7.93 6.98
CA ILE A 180 -14.39 9.35 6.57
C ILE A 180 -15.53 9.57 5.57
N SER A 181 -15.72 8.66 4.61
CA SER A 181 -16.84 8.73 3.65
C SER A 181 -18.18 8.74 4.38
N VAL A 182 -18.41 7.81 5.31
CA VAL A 182 -19.63 7.76 6.12
C VAL A 182 -19.76 8.99 7.01
N ALA A 183 -18.66 9.47 7.62
CA ALA A 183 -18.69 10.70 8.41
C ALA A 183 -19.13 11.91 7.57
N ARG A 184 -18.72 11.98 6.30
CA ARG A 184 -19.10 13.05 5.36
C ARG A 184 -20.55 12.98 4.90
N THR A 185 -21.21 11.81 4.96
CA THR A 185 -22.65 11.72 4.64
C THR A 185 -23.54 12.18 5.78
N ILE A 186 -23.05 12.16 7.03
CA ILE A 186 -23.81 12.58 8.22
C ILE A 186 -23.33 13.93 8.80
N GLY A 187 -22.18 14.43 8.36
CA GLY A 187 -21.55 15.64 8.89
C GLY A 187 -20.16 15.89 8.31
N ARG A 188 -19.21 16.34 9.14
CA ARG A 188 -17.81 16.54 8.74
C ARG A 188 -16.87 15.99 9.79
N GLU A 189 -15.80 15.34 9.35
CA GLU A 189 -14.76 14.80 10.22
C GLU A 189 -14.03 15.93 10.98
N LYS A 190 -13.93 15.75 12.30
CA LYS A 190 -13.08 16.59 13.17
C LYS A 190 -11.64 16.09 13.07
N VAL A 191 -10.69 17.02 13.14
CA VAL A 191 -9.26 16.71 13.13
C VAL A 191 -8.69 16.82 14.54
N ILE A 192 -7.67 16.01 14.80
CA ILE A 192 -6.84 16.10 16.00
C ILE A 192 -6.05 17.41 15.92
N SER A 193 -6.06 18.19 17.00
CA SER A 193 -5.32 19.46 17.06
C SER A 193 -3.80 19.24 17.06
N ASN A 194 -3.04 20.23 16.58
CA ASN A 194 -1.57 20.15 16.54
C ASN A 194 -0.96 19.87 17.92
N GLN A 195 -1.56 20.39 19.01
CA GLN A 195 -1.12 20.09 20.37
C GLN A 195 -1.29 18.59 20.70
N LYS A 196 -2.45 18.00 20.38
CA LYS A 196 -2.70 16.57 20.59
C LYS A 196 -1.88 15.68 19.68
N LEU A 197 -1.53 16.14 18.48
CA LEU A 197 -0.60 15.42 17.60
C LEU A 197 0.81 15.36 18.19
N LYS A 198 1.30 16.45 18.77
CA LYS A 198 2.60 16.46 19.46
C LYS A 198 2.63 15.50 20.65
N GLU A 199 1.57 15.46 21.45
CA GLU A 199 1.40 14.48 22.52
C GLU A 199 1.41 13.04 21.97
N LEU A 200 0.64 12.79 20.91
CA LEU A 200 0.52 11.48 20.27
C LEU A 200 1.87 10.96 19.74
N TYR A 201 2.65 11.81 19.05
CA TYR A 201 3.97 11.41 18.55
C TYR A 201 4.97 11.13 19.68
N SER A 202 4.92 11.90 20.77
CA SER A 202 5.77 11.68 21.95
C SER A 202 5.47 10.33 22.63
N ILE A 203 4.18 9.99 22.77
CA ILE A 203 3.75 8.69 23.30
C ILE A 203 4.17 7.56 22.36
N SER A 204 4.01 7.74 21.05
CA SER A 204 4.31 6.71 20.06
C SER A 204 5.76 6.24 20.09
N GLU A 205 6.70 7.17 20.20
CA GLU A 205 8.13 6.86 20.30
C GLU A 205 8.47 6.20 21.64
N LYS A 206 7.92 6.71 22.76
CA LYS A 206 8.22 6.21 24.11
C LYS A 206 7.61 4.85 24.41
N VAL A 207 6.38 4.61 23.96
CA VAL A 207 5.57 3.44 24.35
C VAL A 207 5.62 2.35 23.29
N TYR A 208 5.52 2.71 22.01
CA TYR A 208 5.44 1.73 20.92
C TYR A 208 6.75 1.60 20.14
N GLY A 209 7.74 2.46 20.38
CA GLY A 209 8.98 2.50 19.59
C GLY A 209 8.76 2.87 18.13
N ILE A 210 7.61 3.47 17.78
CA ILE A 210 7.26 3.82 16.41
C ILE A 210 7.78 5.22 16.12
N LYS A 211 8.78 5.31 15.25
CA LYS A 211 9.32 6.58 14.76
C LYS A 211 8.77 6.89 13.37
N ILE A 212 7.90 7.88 13.29
CA ILE A 212 7.31 8.35 12.04
C ILE A 212 8.26 9.35 11.39
N ASP A 213 8.54 9.18 10.09
CA ASP A 213 9.27 10.15 9.27
C ASP A 213 8.60 11.53 9.37
N LYS A 214 9.38 12.58 9.64
CA LYS A 214 8.85 13.94 9.82
C LYS A 214 8.08 14.42 8.58
N ARG A 215 8.51 14.04 7.37
CA ARG A 215 7.82 14.36 6.11
C ARG A 215 6.44 13.73 6.04
N ASN A 216 6.21 12.63 6.75
CA ASN A 216 4.94 11.91 6.80
C ASN A 216 4.05 12.28 8.00
N ARG A 217 4.45 13.25 8.84
CA ARG A 217 3.65 13.75 9.97
C ARG A 217 2.71 14.89 9.57
N PHE A 218 1.73 15.13 10.43
CA PHE A 218 0.73 16.21 10.34
C PHE A 218 1.07 17.44 11.20
N ASP A 219 2.32 17.62 11.57
CA ASP A 219 2.80 18.78 12.32
C ASP A 219 3.08 19.96 11.38
N TYR A 220 2.04 20.79 11.19
CA TYR A 220 2.16 22.14 10.64
C TYR A 220 2.72 23.11 11.69
#